data_AF-A0A6B2GEZ0-F1
#
_entry.id   AF-A0A6B2GEZ0-F1
#
_cell.length_a   1.000
_cell.length_b   1.000
_cell.length_c   1.000
_cell.angle_alpha   90.00
_cell.angle_beta   90.00
_cell.angle_gamma   90.00
#
_symmetry.space_group_name_H-M   'P 1'
#
loop_
_entity.id
_entity.type
_entity.pdbx_description
1 polymer ?
#
loop_
_entity_poly.entity_id
_entity_poly.type
_entity_poly.pdbx_seq_one_letter_code
_entity_poly.pdbx_strand_id
1 'polypeptide(L)'
;TFYRHYSDDWGVSANTYDIQIPLKISPSFTMYPMFRHHSQLQARYFAPKSQHLSTELFYTSDYDLSTFNSSQYGMGFTIAPPLGIFNLDTSNDRKRFRFKSFDIRYNYYSRTDGLDANILSLNAQFSF
;
A
#
# COMPACT_ATOMS: atom_id res chain seq x y z
N THR A 1 13.17 -4.28 -0.88
CA THR A 1 12.98 -3.32 -1.98
C THR A 1 12.23 -4.02 -3.09
N PHE A 2 11.44 -3.28 -3.88
CA PHE A 2 10.57 -3.80 -4.91
C PHE A 2 10.45 -2.80 -6.06
N TYR A 3 10.46 -3.31 -7.29
CA TYR A 3 10.21 -2.55 -8.51
C TYR A 3 9.14 -3.26 -9.34
N ARG A 4 8.22 -2.50 -9.93
CA ARG A 4 7.19 -3.00 -10.83
C ARG A 4 7.00 -2.06 -12.01
N HIS A 5 7.01 -2.63 -13.20
CA HIS A 5 6.50 -1.99 -14.40
C HIS A 5 5.07 -2.49 -14.69
N TYR A 6 4.20 -1.60 -15.15
CA TYR A 6 2.83 -1.90 -15.57
C TYR A 6 2.57 -1.32 -16.96
N SER A 7 1.86 -2.07 -17.79
CA SER A 7 1.38 -1.63 -19.10
C SER A 7 0.08 -2.35 -19.46
N ASP A 8 -0.84 -1.69 -20.17
CA ASP A 8 -2.10 -2.28 -20.65
C ASP A 8 -2.49 -1.87 -22.08
N ASP A 9 -3.57 -2.46 -22.59
CA ASP A 9 -4.10 -2.21 -23.94
C ASP A 9 -4.76 -0.82 -24.09
N TRP A 10 -5.07 -0.15 -22.97
CA TRP A 10 -5.59 1.21 -22.94
C TRP A 10 -4.47 2.25 -23.10
N GLY A 11 -3.21 1.79 -23.09
CA GLY A 11 -2.02 2.61 -23.27
C GLY A 11 -1.47 3.19 -21.99
N VAL A 12 -2.00 2.79 -20.82
CA VAL A 12 -1.41 3.18 -19.54
C VAL A 12 -0.06 2.50 -19.42
N SER A 13 0.95 3.27 -19.00
CA SER A 13 2.27 2.75 -18.65
C SER A 13 2.74 3.37 -17.36
N ALA A 14 3.24 2.56 -16.45
CA ALA A 14 3.64 3.04 -15.14
C ALA A 14 4.81 2.28 -14.53
N ASN A 15 5.54 2.97 -13.67
CA ASN A 15 6.65 2.43 -12.90
C ASN A 15 6.39 2.65 -11.41
N THR A 16 6.62 1.62 -10.59
CA THR A 16 6.50 1.69 -9.13
C THR A 16 7.83 1.26 -8.50
N TYR A 17 8.34 2.07 -7.58
CA TYR A 17 9.49 1.79 -6.74
C TYR A 17 9.03 1.76 -5.28
N ASP A 18 9.45 0.75 -4.51
CA ASP A 18 9.06 0.58 -3.12
C ASP A 18 10.27 0.13 -2.29
N ILE A 19 10.55 0.88 -1.23
CA ILE A 19 11.64 0.66 -0.31
C ILE A 19 11.05 0.55 1.08
N GLN A 20 11.36 -0.57 1.74
CA GLN A 20 11.01 -0.85 3.13
C GLN A 20 12.28 -1.33 3.83
N ILE A 21 12.61 -0.71 4.96
CA ILE A 21 13.83 -1.00 5.72
C ILE A 21 13.44 -1.61 7.07
N PRO A 22 13.48 -2.94 7.23
CA PRO A 22 13.12 -3.56 8.49
C PRO A 22 14.24 -3.41 9.53
N LEU A 23 13.93 -2.76 10.65
CA LEU A 23 14.81 -2.54 11.79
C LEU A 23 14.29 -3.35 12.98
N LYS A 24 15.00 -4.42 13.35
CA LYS A 24 14.68 -5.21 14.55
C LYS A 24 15.23 -4.48 15.78
N ILE A 25 14.32 -3.93 16.58
CA ILE A 25 14.69 -3.28 17.85
C ILE A 25 14.83 -4.32 18.96
N SER A 26 14.01 -5.38 18.90
CA SER A 26 14.09 -6.53 19.80
C SER A 26 13.65 -7.80 19.06
N PRO A 27 13.82 -9.01 19.65
CA PRO A 27 13.30 -10.24 19.04
C PRO A 27 11.79 -10.23 18.79
N SER A 28 11.04 -9.37 19.48
CA SER A 28 9.58 -9.29 19.40
C SER A 28 9.06 -7.99 18.76
N PHE A 29 9.93 -7.02 18.46
CA PHE A 29 9.52 -5.71 17.94
C PHE A 29 10.36 -5.30 16.73
N THR A 30 9.68 -5.03 15.62
CA THR A 30 10.28 -4.54 14.37
C THR A 30 9.64 -3.22 13.99
N MET A 31 10.46 -2.23 13.66
CA MET A 31 10.05 -0.98 13.05
C MET A 31 10.49 -0.98 11.59
N TYR A 32 9.71 -0.42 10.68
CA TYR A 32 10.08 -0.34 9.28
C TYR A 32 9.64 0.99 8.65
N PRO A 33 10.54 1.97 8.47
CA PRO A 33 10.26 3.09 7.59
C PRO A 33 10.07 2.60 6.15
N MET A 34 9.18 3.27 5.44
CA MET A 34 8.80 2.90 4.09
C MET A 34 8.63 4.12 3.19
N PHE A 35 9.03 3.95 1.94
CA PHE A 35 8.85 4.91 0.87
C PHE A 35 8.44 4.19 -0.40
N ARG A 36 7.38 4.65 -1.05
CA ARG A 36 6.95 4.17 -2.35
C ARG A 36 6.74 5.35 -3.29
N HIS A 37 7.29 5.25 -4.48
CA HIS A 37 7.10 6.21 -5.56
C HIS A 37 6.45 5.50 -6.75
N HIS A 38 5.49 6.15 -7.39
CA HIS A 38 4.84 5.63 -8.58
C HIS A 38 4.63 6.73 -9.60
N SER A 39 5.01 6.46 -10.85
CA SER A 39 4.87 7.36 -11.99
C SER A 39 4.05 6.67 -13.06
N GLN A 40 2.99 7.32 -13.52
CA GLN A 40 2.05 6.81 -14.52
C GLN A 40 1.91 7.83 -15.66
N LEU A 41 1.88 7.33 -16.90
CA LEU A 41 1.46 8.06 -18.09
C LEU A 41 -0.02 7.82 -18.35
N GLN A 42 -0.70 8.86 -18.85
CA GLN A 42 -2.12 8.81 -19.16
C GLN A 42 -2.51 7.70 -20.14
N ALA A 43 -3.75 7.23 -20.03
CA ALA A 43 -4.37 6.36 -21.01
C ALA A 43 -4.60 7.08 -22.35
N ARG A 44 -4.73 6.31 -23.44
CA ARG A 44 -4.96 6.82 -24.80
C ARG A 44 -6.19 7.71 -24.92
N TYR A 45 -7.25 7.39 -24.18
CA TYR A 45 -8.55 8.06 -24.27
C TYR A 45 -8.78 9.11 -23.17
N PHE A 46 -7.75 9.42 -22.39
CA PHE A 46 -7.86 10.43 -21.34
C PHE A 46 -7.78 11.84 -21.93
N ALA A 47 -8.75 12.69 -21.59
CA ALA A 47 -8.60 14.14 -21.70
C ALA A 47 -9.24 14.84 -20.48
N PRO A 48 -8.71 16.02 -20.08
CA PRO A 48 -9.33 16.84 -19.06
C PRO A 48 -10.79 17.19 -19.38
N LYS A 49 -11.54 17.53 -18.33
CA LYS A 49 -12.96 17.88 -18.43
C LYS A 49 -13.20 18.91 -19.55
N SER A 50 -14.20 18.62 -20.39
CA SER A 50 -14.64 19.47 -21.50
C SER A 50 -13.63 19.65 -22.64
N GLN A 51 -12.66 18.74 -22.78
CA GLN A 51 -11.72 18.74 -23.93
C GLN A 51 -12.03 17.68 -24.99
N HIS A 52 -12.95 16.74 -24.70
CA HIS A 52 -13.39 15.71 -25.65
C HIS A 52 -14.29 16.27 -26.75
N LEU A 53 -14.14 15.76 -27.97
CA LEU A 53 -15.07 16.00 -29.08
C LEU A 53 -16.24 15.01 -29.04
N SER A 54 -17.46 15.46 -29.34
CA SER A 54 -18.64 14.58 -29.38
C SER A 54 -18.58 13.49 -30.46
N THR A 55 -17.58 13.53 -31.34
CA THR A 55 -17.31 12.53 -32.38
C THR A 55 -16.41 11.39 -31.90
N GLU A 56 -15.81 11.50 -30.71
CA GLU A 56 -14.95 10.45 -30.16
C GLU A 56 -15.78 9.24 -29.72
N LEU A 57 -15.34 8.04 -30.13
CA LEU A 57 -16.02 6.78 -29.78
C LEU A 57 -15.75 6.35 -28.33
N PHE A 58 -14.54 6.60 -27.82
CA PHE A 58 -14.11 6.29 -26.47
C PHE A 58 -13.44 7.51 -25.85
N TYR A 59 -13.82 7.84 -24.62
CA TYR A 59 -13.31 9.00 -23.90
C TYR A 59 -13.40 8.77 -22.39
N THR A 60 -12.48 9.37 -21.63
CA THR A 60 -12.56 9.43 -20.17
C THR A 60 -11.92 10.71 -19.65
N SER A 61 -12.56 11.31 -18.65
CA SER A 61 -11.99 12.40 -17.85
C SER A 61 -11.69 11.94 -16.42
N ASP A 62 -11.53 10.64 -16.21
CA ASP A 62 -11.10 10.07 -14.93
C ASP A 62 -9.60 10.32 -14.72
N TYR A 63 -9.27 11.11 -13.70
CA TYR A 63 -7.89 11.47 -13.39
C TYR A 63 -7.05 10.28 -12.89
N ASP A 64 -7.66 9.15 -12.53
CA ASP A 64 -6.94 7.90 -12.27
C ASP A 64 -6.30 7.31 -13.53
N LEU A 65 -6.77 7.72 -14.71
CA LEU A 65 -6.19 7.37 -16.02
C LEU A 65 -5.37 8.52 -16.62
N SER A 66 -5.09 9.57 -15.84
CA SER A 66 -4.24 10.68 -16.26
C SER A 66 -2.75 10.40 -16.03
N THR A 67 -1.90 11.34 -16.48
CA THR A 67 -0.47 11.34 -16.13
C THR A 67 -0.33 11.90 -14.73
N PHE A 68 0.19 11.11 -13.81
CA PHE A 68 0.47 11.57 -12.45
C PHE A 68 1.68 10.87 -11.84
N ASN A 69 2.26 11.51 -10.84
CA ASN A 69 3.18 10.87 -9.91
C ASN A 69 2.54 10.81 -8.54
N SER A 70 2.76 9.71 -7.82
CA SER A 70 2.37 9.56 -6.42
C SER A 70 3.55 9.18 -5.56
N SER A 71 3.58 9.75 -4.37
CA SER A 71 4.57 9.44 -3.35
C SER A 71 3.87 9.03 -2.06
N GLN A 72 4.34 7.94 -1.49
CA GLN A 72 3.92 7.39 -0.20
C GLN A 72 5.13 7.35 0.70
N TYR A 73 5.06 8.00 1.85
CA TYR A 73 6.06 7.86 2.89
C TYR A 73 5.37 7.55 4.21
N GLY A 74 6.01 6.70 4.99
CA GLY A 74 5.37 6.16 6.17
C GLY A 74 6.28 5.33 7.03
N MET A 75 5.69 4.77 8.07
CA MET A 75 6.36 3.91 9.02
C MET A 75 5.37 2.86 9.50
N GLY A 76 5.86 1.64 9.68
CA GLY A 76 5.12 0.61 10.38
C GLY A 76 5.87 0.00 11.53
N PHE A 77 5.11 -0.64 12.39
CA PHE A 77 5.57 -1.29 13.60
C PHE A 77 4.88 -2.65 13.71
N THR A 78 5.68 -3.69 13.92
CA THR A 78 5.19 -5.04 14.15
C THR A 78 5.63 -5.49 15.55
N ILE A 79 4.66 -5.96 16.33
CA ILE A 79 4.88 -6.70 17.58
C ILE A 79 4.58 -8.17 17.28
N ALA A 80 5.56 -9.05 17.45
CA ALA A 80 5.46 -10.49 17.18
C ALA A 80 6.33 -11.30 18.16
N PRO A 81 5.90 -11.48 19.42
CA PRO A 81 6.63 -12.29 20.38
C PRO A 81 6.64 -13.77 19.97
N PRO A 82 7.73 -14.53 20.21
CA PRO A 82 7.82 -15.94 19.80
C PRO A 82 6.70 -16.84 20.35
N LEU A 83 6.20 -16.53 21.55
CA LEU A 83 5.12 -17.27 22.19
C LEU A 83 3.71 -16.72 21.89
N GLY A 84 3.62 -15.62 21.15
CA GLY A 84 2.38 -14.90 20.88
C GLY A 84 2.21 -13.64 21.73
N ILE A 85 1.28 -12.78 21.30
CA ILE A 85 0.83 -11.61 22.04
C ILE A 85 -0.19 -12.13 23.06
N PHE A 86 0.19 -12.12 24.33
CA PHE A 86 -0.48 -12.79 25.46
C PHE A 86 -0.28 -14.32 25.43
N ASN A 87 0.55 -14.83 26.35
CA ASN A 87 0.66 -16.26 26.67
C ASN A 87 -0.67 -16.77 27.28
N LEU A 88 -1.75 -16.79 26.50
CA LEU A 88 -2.96 -17.53 26.82
C LEU A 88 -2.65 -19.02 26.65
N ASP A 89 -1.79 -19.55 27.51
CA ASP A 89 -1.75 -20.98 27.79
C ASP A 89 -3.06 -21.32 28.51
N THR A 90 -4.11 -21.58 27.73
CA THR A 90 -5.21 -22.38 28.22
C THR A 90 -4.62 -23.75 28.51
N SER A 91 -4.24 -23.95 29.78
CA SER A 91 -3.76 -25.17 30.42
C SER A 91 -4.83 -26.29 30.42
N ASN A 92 -5.59 -26.43 29.33
CA ASN A 92 -6.43 -27.59 29.10
C ASN A 92 -6.49 -27.84 27.60
N ASP A 93 -6.00 -29.02 27.24
CA ASP A 93 -6.03 -29.63 25.94
C ASP A 93 -7.30 -29.30 25.12
N ARG A 94 -7.07 -28.92 23.84
CA ARG A 94 -7.97 -29.03 22.66
C ARG A 94 -8.41 -27.77 21.89
N LYS A 95 -8.05 -26.53 22.27
CA LYS A 95 -8.21 -25.35 21.37
C LYS A 95 -7.13 -24.30 21.59
N ARG A 96 -6.07 -24.28 20.77
CA ARG A 96 -4.93 -23.36 20.92
C ARG A 96 -5.05 -22.15 19.99
N PHE A 97 -6.13 -21.38 20.18
CA PHE A 97 -6.20 -20.05 19.59
C PHE A 97 -5.03 -19.20 20.10
N ARG A 98 -4.18 -18.73 19.19
CA ARG A 98 -3.02 -17.89 19.50
C ARG A 98 -3.06 -16.63 18.67
N PHE A 99 -2.96 -15.49 19.35
CA PHE A 99 -2.69 -14.22 18.72
C PHE A 99 -1.17 -14.10 18.48
N LYS A 100 -0.73 -14.20 17.23
CA LYS A 100 0.70 -14.30 16.87
C LYS A 100 1.39 -12.95 16.78
N SER A 101 0.77 -12.01 16.07
CA SER A 101 1.38 -10.72 15.81
C SER A 101 0.34 -9.65 15.55
N PHE A 102 0.73 -8.42 15.85
CA PHE A 102 0.00 -7.20 15.58
C PHE A 102 0.92 -6.26 14.82
N ASP A 103 0.41 -5.66 13.76
CA ASP A 103 1.14 -4.74 12.93
C ASP A 103 0.30 -3.51 12.65
N ILE A 104 0.91 -2.34 12.80
CA ILE A 104 0.31 -1.04 12.55
C ILE A 104 1.20 -0.29 11.57
N ARG A 105 0.58 0.36 10.59
CA ARG A 105 1.28 1.10 9.55
C ARG A 105 0.56 2.40 9.28
N TYR A 106 1.31 3.49 9.24
CA TYR A 106 0.82 4.79 8.80
C TYR A 106 1.57 5.21 7.54
N ASN A 107 0.83 5.74 6.55
CA ASN A 107 1.38 6.36 5.35
C ASN A 107 0.69 7.67 5.06
N TYR A 108 1.46 8.66 4.67
CA TYR A 108 0.95 9.82 3.97
C TYR A 108 1.11 9.60 2.46
N TYR A 109 0.01 9.77 1.74
CA TYR A 109 -0.11 9.62 0.30
C TYR A 109 -0.29 11.00 -0.33
N SER A 110 0.42 11.27 -1.43
CA SER A 110 0.23 12.48 -2.22
C SER A 110 0.39 12.18 -3.70
N ARG A 111 -0.49 12.77 -4.53
CA ARG A 111 -0.44 12.75 -5.99
C ARG A 111 -0.27 14.16 -6.54
N THR A 112 0.41 14.25 -7.70
CA THR A 112 0.62 15.53 -8.41
C THR A 112 -0.66 16.17 -8.96
N ASP A 113 -1.77 15.45 -9.01
CA ASP A 113 -3.10 15.97 -9.38
C ASP A 113 -3.86 16.58 -8.19
N GLY A 114 -3.25 16.64 -7.01
CA GLY A 114 -3.80 17.29 -5.81
C GLY A 114 -4.51 16.33 -4.85
N LEU A 115 -4.50 15.02 -5.12
CA LEU A 115 -5.06 14.04 -4.18
C LEU A 115 -4.04 13.67 -3.09
N ASP A 116 -4.37 14.03 -1.85
CA ASP A 116 -3.62 13.65 -0.65
C ASP A 116 -4.47 12.77 0.27
N ALA A 117 -3.83 11.83 0.99
CA ALA A 117 -4.51 10.98 1.96
C ALA A 117 -3.61 10.55 3.12
N ASN A 118 -4.23 10.36 4.29
CA ASN A 118 -3.62 9.73 5.45
C ASN A 118 -4.16 8.31 5.56
N ILE A 119 -3.28 7.32 5.52
CA ILE A 119 -3.65 5.89 5.49
C ILE A 119 -3.13 5.23 6.75
N LEU A 120 -4.05 4.76 7.61
CA LEU A 120 -3.75 3.92 8.76
C LEU A 120 -4.17 2.49 8.45
N SER A 121 -3.27 1.52 8.62
CA SER A 121 -3.52 0.11 8.41
C SER A 121 -3.21 -0.67 9.68
N LEU A 122 -4.09 -1.62 10.00
CA LEU A 122 -3.97 -2.52 11.15
C LEU A 122 -4.05 -3.95 10.66
N ASN A 123 -3.08 -4.77 11.07
CA ASN A 123 -3.02 -6.19 10.74
C ASN A 123 -2.88 -7.01 12.03
N ALA A 124 -3.66 -8.07 12.14
CA ALA A 124 -3.61 -9.00 13.26
C ALA A 124 -3.54 -10.44 12.72
N GLN A 125 -2.57 -11.22 13.20
CA GLN A 125 -2.39 -12.60 12.79
C GLN A 125 -2.79 -13.56 13.90
N PHE A 126 -3.65 -14.54 13.57
CA PHE A 126 -4.11 -15.57 14.49
C PHE A 126 -3.75 -16.97 13.96
N SER A 127 -3.62 -17.94 14.86
CA SER A 127 -3.55 -19.37 14.51
C SER A 127 -4.42 -20.19 15.44
N PHE A 128 -4.94 -21.32 14.95
CA PHE A 128 -5.88 -22.21 15.63
C PHE A 128 -5.30 -23.62 15.80
#